data_AF-A0A1X0S0U9-F1
#
_entry.id   AF-A0A1X0S0U9-F1
#
_cell.length_a   1.000
_cell.length_b   1.000
_cell.length_c   1.000
_cell.angle_alpha   90.00
_cell.angle_beta   90.00
_cell.angle_gamma   90.00
#
_symmetry.space_group_name_H-M   'P 1'
#
loop_
_entity.id
_entity.type
_entity.pdbx_description
1 polymer ?
#
loop_
_entity_poly.entity_id
_entity_poly.type
_entity_poly.pdbx_seq_one_letter_code
_entity_poly.pdbx_strand_id
1 'polypeptide(L)'
;PPKKRAKIVSACAECRRKKTKCNGEQPCRNCQKSAVHCIYPSLQQDDKRNGLTRAALESIEERLKNIEDMLRAVLSNQHTIDPTFQRLPSIHNLSASSAYDN
;
A
#
# COMPACT_ATOMS: atom_id res chain seq x y z
N PRO A 1 34.18 32.55 18.40
CA PRO A 1 33.79 31.12 18.49
C PRO A 1 32.89 30.68 17.33
N PRO A 2 33.23 29.63 16.56
CA PRO A 2 32.37 29.16 15.48
C PRO A 2 31.12 28.49 16.08
N LYS A 3 29.94 28.99 15.71
CA LYS A 3 28.65 28.44 16.18
C LYS A 3 28.54 26.97 15.74
N LYS A 4 28.37 26.05 16.70
CA LYS A 4 28.13 24.62 16.42
C LYS A 4 26.91 24.50 15.51
N ARG A 5 27.08 23.84 14.36
CA ARG A 5 25.98 23.63 13.41
C ARG A 5 24.92 22.75 14.07
N ALA A 6 23.67 23.20 14.05
CA ALA A 6 22.55 22.41 14.58
C ALA A 6 22.47 21.06 13.86
N LYS A 7 22.22 19.98 14.62
CA LYS A 7 22.02 18.64 14.08
C LYS A 7 20.73 18.65 13.26
N ILE A 8 20.83 18.30 11.99
CA ILE A 8 19.67 18.25 11.08
C ILE A 8 18.92 16.93 11.33
N VAL A 9 17.64 17.04 11.67
CA VAL A 9 16.79 15.89 12.03
C VAL A 9 16.19 15.20 10.79
N SER A 10 15.96 15.95 9.71
CA SER A 10 15.33 15.44 8.48
C SER A 10 15.85 16.18 7.25
N ALA A 11 15.95 15.49 6.11
CA ALA A 11 16.21 16.08 4.81
C ALA A 11 14.87 16.38 4.08
N CYS A 12 14.84 17.43 3.25
CA CYS A 12 13.68 17.71 2.40
C CYS A 12 13.47 16.61 1.35
N ALA A 13 12.28 16.53 0.77
CA ALA A 13 11.89 15.52 -0.21
C ALA A 13 12.84 15.48 -1.42
N GLU A 14 13.26 16.63 -1.93
CA GLU A 14 14.13 16.70 -3.10
C GLU A 14 15.57 16.26 -2.80
N CYS A 15 16.13 16.64 -1.64
CA CYS A 15 17.44 16.15 -1.21
C CYS A 15 17.42 14.65 -0.93
N ARG A 16 16.33 14.12 -0.35
CA ARG A 16 16.12 12.66 -0.18
C ARG A 16 16.11 11.96 -1.54
N ARG A 17 15.31 12.46 -2.49
CA ARG A 17 15.20 11.92 -3.86
C ARG A 17 16.54 11.90 -4.59
N LYS A 18 17.29 13.01 -4.51
CA LYS A 18 18.63 13.14 -5.11
C LYS A 18 19.75 12.46 -4.31
N LYS A 19 19.44 11.92 -3.12
CA LYS A 19 20.43 11.36 -2.17
C LYS A 19 21.60 12.33 -1.88
N THR A 20 21.31 13.62 -1.79
CA THR A 20 22.31 14.67 -1.49
C THR A 20 22.14 15.20 -0.07
N LYS A 21 23.21 15.80 0.48
CA LYS A 21 23.19 16.39 1.82
C LYS A 21 22.24 17.58 1.87
N CYS A 22 21.19 17.47 2.68
CA CYS A 22 20.34 18.61 3.02
C CYS A 22 20.96 19.42 4.16
N ASN A 23 20.82 20.74 4.13
CA ASN A 23 21.32 21.63 5.19
C ASN A 23 20.25 22.06 6.21
N GLY A 24 18.99 21.63 6.08
CA GLY A 24 17.96 21.88 7.09
C GLY A 24 17.26 23.24 7.00
N GLU A 25 17.79 24.19 6.23
CA GLU A 25 17.18 25.52 6.02
C GLU A 25 15.92 25.41 5.11
N GLN A 26 15.03 26.41 5.13
CA GLN A 26 13.82 26.46 4.30
C GLN A 26 13.77 27.78 3.50
N PRO A 27 13.93 27.74 2.15
CA PRO A 27 14.34 26.57 1.35
C PRO A 27 15.80 26.15 1.63
N CYS A 28 16.11 24.87 1.44
CA CYS A 28 17.46 24.37 1.67
C CYS A 28 18.40 24.84 0.55
N ARG A 29 19.71 24.97 0.81
CA ARG A 29 20.70 25.53 -0.15
C ARG A 29 20.71 24.82 -1.49
N ASN A 30 20.57 23.49 -1.50
CA ASN A 30 20.54 22.72 -2.75
C ASN A 30 19.26 23.01 -3.56
N CYS A 31 18.13 23.14 -2.87
CA CYS A 31 16.86 23.45 -3.53
C CYS A 31 16.83 24.88 -4.04
N GLN A 32 17.38 25.83 -3.27
CA GLN A 32 17.53 27.22 -3.68
C GLN A 32 18.41 27.35 -4.94
N LYS A 33 19.59 26.69 -4.95
CA LYS A 33 20.47 26.68 -6.13
C LYS A 33 19.86 26.02 -7.36
N SER A 34 19.07 24.97 -7.15
CA SER A 34 18.42 24.25 -8.25
C SER A 34 17.12 24.92 -8.69
N ALA A 35 16.69 26.01 -8.03
CA ALA A 35 15.40 26.66 -8.24
C ALA A 35 14.20 25.69 -8.23
N VAL A 36 14.26 24.67 -7.35
CA VAL A 36 13.19 23.66 -7.20
C VAL A 36 12.47 23.83 -5.88
N HIS A 37 11.25 23.31 -5.82
CA HIS A 37 10.40 23.43 -4.64
C HIS A 37 10.94 22.59 -3.47
N CYS A 38 11.21 23.24 -2.33
CA CYS A 38 11.80 22.61 -1.15
C CYS A 38 10.71 22.22 -0.14
N ILE A 39 10.16 21.02 -0.30
CA ILE A 39 9.13 20.49 0.62
C ILE A 39 9.79 19.57 1.64
N TYR A 40 9.51 19.81 2.92
CA TYR A 40 9.74 18.82 3.97
C TYR A 40 8.45 18.02 4.14
N PRO A 41 8.47 16.68 3.95
CA PRO A 41 7.27 15.89 4.17
C PRO A 41 6.87 16.02 5.64
N SER A 42 5.62 16.42 5.88
CA SER A 42 5.01 16.27 7.20
C SER A 42 4.77 14.78 7.43
N LEU A 43 4.85 14.33 8.69
CA LEU A 43 4.59 12.93 9.07
C LEU A 43 3.26 12.42 8.46
N GLN A 44 2.27 13.29 8.35
CA GLN A 44 0.95 13.00 7.76
C GLN A 44 0.96 12.77 6.24
N GLN A 45 1.93 13.29 5.49
CA GLN A 45 1.99 13.11 4.03
C GLN A 45 2.64 11.79 3.63
N ASP A 46 3.58 11.28 4.43
CA ASP A 46 4.19 9.97 4.20
C ASP A 46 3.17 8.84 4.47
N ASP A 47 2.34 8.98 5.51
CA ASP A 47 1.25 8.04 5.81
C ASP A 47 0.21 7.96 4.67
N LYS A 48 -0.09 9.09 4.02
CA LYS A 48 -1.07 9.15 2.92
C LYS A 48 -0.56 8.56 1.60
N ARG A 49 0.77 8.52 1.39
CA ARG A 49 1.34 8.02 0.12
C ARG A 49 1.63 6.52 0.12
N ASN A 50 1.75 5.89 1.29
CA ASN A 50 2.27 4.52 1.39
C ASN A 50 1.37 3.48 2.07
N GLY A 51 0.17 3.82 2.54
CA GLY A 51 -0.68 2.81 3.19
C GLY A 51 -2.17 3.04 3.01
N LEU A 52 -2.92 1.95 2.79
CA LEU A 52 -4.31 1.91 3.24
C LEU A 52 -4.30 2.36 4.71
N THR A 53 -5.16 3.31 5.05
CA THR A 53 -5.23 3.82 6.42
C THR A 53 -5.49 2.64 7.37
N ARG A 54 -5.00 2.72 8.60
CA ARG A 54 -5.28 1.70 9.62
C ARG A 54 -6.78 1.39 9.70
N ALA A 55 -7.63 2.42 9.62
CA ALA A 55 -9.08 2.27 9.59
C ALA A 55 -9.61 1.51 8.36
N ALA A 56 -8.98 1.68 7.19
CA ALA A 56 -9.34 0.91 6.00
C ALA A 56 -8.94 -0.57 6.13
N LEU A 57 -7.80 -0.87 6.75
CA LEU A 57 -7.40 -2.26 7.05
C LEU A 57 -8.37 -2.91 8.05
N GLU A 58 -8.69 -2.22 9.16
CA GLU A 58 -9.65 -2.70 10.16
C GLU A 58 -11.03 -2.95 9.53
N SER A 59 -11.49 -2.07 8.65
CA SER A 59 -12.75 -2.26 7.93
C SER A 59 -12.74 -3.47 6.98
N ILE A 60 -11.60 -3.76 6.35
CA ILE A 60 -11.45 -4.94 5.47
C ILE A 60 -11.45 -6.22 6.31
N GLU A 61 -10.70 -6.26 7.41
CA GLU A 61 -10.65 -7.39 8.33
C GLU A 61 -12.04 -7.73 8.90
N GLU A 62 -12.81 -6.72 9.29
CA GLU A 62 -14.17 -6.92 9.80
C GLU A 62 -15.13 -7.45 8.73
N ARG A 63 -15.03 -6.94 7.49
CA ARG A 63 -15.82 -7.45 6.37
C ARG A 63 -15.48 -8.90 6.04
N LEU A 64 -14.19 -9.27 6.08
CA LEU A 64 -13.77 -10.66 5.86
C LEU A 64 -14.33 -11.58 6.93
N LYS A 65 -14.20 -11.19 8.21
CA LYS A 65 -14.75 -11.96 9.33
C LYS A 65 -16.25 -12.19 9.18
N ASN A 66 -17.01 -11.15 8.86
CA ASN A 66 -18.46 -11.27 8.66
C ASN A 66 -18.82 -12.24 7.52
N ILE A 67 -18.08 -12.20 6.41
CA ILE A 67 -18.28 -13.14 5.30
C ILE A 67 -17.96 -14.57 5.74
N GLU A 68 -16.85 -14.79 6.43
CA GLU A 68 -16.46 -16.10 6.94
C GLU A 68 -17.51 -16.67 7.91
N ASP A 69 -18.01 -15.86 8.83
CA ASP A 69 -19.04 -16.26 9.79
C ASP A 69 -20.36 -16.61 9.09
N MET A 70 -20.76 -15.84 8.08
CA MET A 70 -21.93 -16.16 7.25
C MET A 70 -21.76 -17.47 6.48
N LEU A 71 -20.58 -17.70 5.88
CA LEU A 71 -20.29 -18.94 5.17
C LEU A 71 -20.34 -20.14 6.13
N ARG A 72 -19.76 -20.01 7.33
CA ARG A 72 -19.82 -21.05 8.36
C ARG A 72 -21.26 -21.37 8.74
N ALA A 73 -22.11 -20.34 8.94
CA ALA A 73 -23.52 -20.52 9.29
C ALA A 73 -24.31 -21.22 8.17
N VAL A 74 -24.06 -20.88 6.90
CA VAL A 74 -24.70 -21.54 5.75
C VAL A 74 -24.27 -23.00 5.64
N LEU A 75 -22.97 -23.28 5.79
CA LEU A 75 -22.43 -24.63 5.72
C LEU A 75 -22.85 -25.50 6.90
N SER A 76 -22.93 -24.94 8.12
CA SER A 76 -23.41 -25.68 9.30
C SER A 76 -24.88 -26.06 9.22
N ASN A 77 -25.68 -25.28 8.49
CA ASN A 77 -27.10 -25.55 8.27
C ASN A 77 -27.35 -26.52 7.08
N GLN A 78 -26.33 -26.87 6.31
CA GLN A 78 -26.39 -27.87 5.24
C GLN A 78 -25.88 -29.24 5.73
N HIS A 79 -26.72 -30.00 6.43
CA HIS A 79 -26.49 -31.44 6.64
C HIS A 79 -26.93 -32.32 5.44
N THR A 80 -26.86 -31.81 4.21
CA THR A 80 -27.14 -32.59 2.99
C THR A 80 -26.24 -32.14 1.84
N ILE A 81 -24.92 -32.09 2.05
CA ILE A 81 -24.01 -32.08 0.90
C ILE A 81 -23.80 -33.54 0.51
N ASP A 82 -24.51 -33.95 -0.54
CA ASP A 82 -24.36 -35.24 -1.20
C ASP A 82 -22.85 -35.51 -1.49
N PRO A 83 -22.28 -36.65 -1.07
CA PRO A 83 -20.86 -36.95 -1.23
C PRO A 83 -20.42 -37.12 -2.70
N THR A 84 -21.32 -37.03 -3.67
CA THR A 84 -21.01 -37.15 -5.10
C THR A 84 -20.26 -35.93 -5.69
N PHE A 85 -20.15 -34.80 -4.99
CA PHE A 85 -19.52 -33.59 -5.52
C PHE A 85 -17.97 -33.54 -5.39
N GLN A 86 -17.31 -34.64 -5.03
CA GLN A 86 -15.84 -34.70 -4.89
C GLN A 86 -15.04 -34.83 -6.20
N ARG A 87 -15.62 -34.57 -7.37
CA ARG A 87 -14.85 -34.49 -8.63
C ARG A 87 -15.04 -33.14 -9.33
N LEU A 88 -14.41 -32.10 -8.78
CA LEU A 88 -14.01 -30.96 -9.59
C LEU A 88 -12.69 -31.33 -10.29
N PRO A 89 -12.63 -31.42 -11.63
CA PRO A 89 -11.36 -31.60 -12.31
C PRO A 89 -10.49 -30.36 -12.09
N SER A 90 -9.19 -30.58 -11.84
CA SER A 90 -8.20 -29.52 -11.68
C SER A 90 -8.27 -28.52 -12.84
N ILE A 91 -8.31 -27.23 -12.53
CA ILE A 91 -8.33 -26.10 -13.49
C ILE A 91 -7.02 -25.92 -14.28
N HIS A 92 -6.24 -26.98 -14.48
CA HIS A 92 -5.09 -26.99 -15.37
C HIS A 92 -5.50 -27.47 -16.76
N ASN A 93 -6.27 -26.63 -17.48
CA ASN A 93 -6.20 -26.47 -18.93
C ASN A 93 -7.37 -25.62 -19.43
N LEU A 94 -7.15 -24.31 -19.53
CA LEU A 94 -7.79 -23.47 -20.56
C LEU A 94 -6.69 -22.60 -21.19
N SER A 95 -5.75 -23.26 -21.84
CA SER A 95 -5.01 -22.66 -22.95
C SER A 95 -5.53 -23.26 -24.25
N ALA A 96 -5.78 -22.37 -25.21
CA ALA A 96 -6.10 -22.60 -26.62
C ALA A 96 -7.55 -22.96 -26.98
N SER A 97 -8.28 -21.96 -27.48
CA SER A 97 -8.82 -21.88 -28.86
C SER A 97 -9.62 -20.57 -28.96
N SER A 98 -9.11 -19.51 -29.58
CA SER A 98 -9.05 -19.27 -31.03
C SER A 98 -10.43 -19.12 -31.68
N ALA A 99 -10.66 -17.90 -32.19
CA ALA A 99 -11.49 -17.54 -33.33
C ALA A 99 -13.01 -17.74 -33.24
N TYR A 100 -13.75 -16.64 -33.20
CA TYR A 100 -14.82 -16.36 -34.16
C TYR A 100 -14.88 -14.83 -34.38
N ASP A 101 -14.23 -14.41 -35.46
CA ASP A 101 -14.60 -13.22 -36.24
C ASP A 101 -15.72 -13.63 -37.21
N ASN A 102 -16.64 -12.69 -37.43
CA ASN A 102 -17.79 -12.65 -38.37
C ASN A 102 -19.11 -13.29 -37.90
#